data_AF-A0A530YAK5-F1
#
_entry.id   AF-A0A530YAK5-F1
#
_cell.length_a   1.000
_cell.length_b   1.000
_cell.length_c   1.000
_cell.angle_alpha   90.00
_cell.angle_beta   90.00
_cell.angle_gamma   90.00
#
_symmetry.space_group_name_H-M   'P 1'
#
loop_
_entity.id
_entity.type
_entity.pdbx_description
1 polymer ?
#
loop_
_entity_poly.entity_id
_entity_poly.type
_entity_poly.pdbx_seq_one_letter_code
_entity_poly.pdbx_strand_id
1 'polypeptide(L)'
;IAYMPIVVRVVRASVMSIREREYVEASRVMGNSEIITMARHVLPNCVAPIIVLATTMFGWIILSESALSFLGLGVPPPAPSWGNMLSTARPYIGQAPHLIILPGLCISITLLGINMLGDAVRDWLDPKM
;
A
#
# COMPACT_ATOMS: atom_id res chain seq x y z
N ILE A 1 13.11 3.19 0.75
CA ILE A 1 13.96 3.45 -0.45
C ILE A 1 13.72 2.41 -1.55
N ALA A 2 13.77 1.10 -1.25
CA ALA A 2 13.58 0.03 -2.25
C ALA A 2 12.30 0.17 -3.10
N TYR A 3 11.23 0.70 -2.50
CA TYR A 3 9.91 0.88 -3.11
C TYR A 3 9.68 2.24 -3.79
N MET A 4 10.62 3.18 -3.69
CA MET A 4 10.45 4.52 -4.26
C MET A 4 10.33 4.53 -5.80
N PRO A 5 11.12 3.74 -6.58
CA PRO A 5 11.05 3.79 -8.04
C PRO A 5 9.69 3.39 -8.60
N ILE A 6 9.05 2.37 -8.01
CA ILE A 6 7.74 1.89 -8.48
C ILE A 6 6.65 2.92 -8.18
N VAL A 7 6.68 3.54 -6.99
CA VAL A 7 5.74 4.61 -6.62
C VAL A 7 5.88 5.80 -7.56
N VAL A 8 7.09 6.29 -7.79
CA VAL A 8 7.34 7.43 -8.67
C VAL A 8 6.88 7.12 -10.10
N ARG A 9 7.15 5.92 -10.61
CA ARG A 9 6.72 5.50 -11.95
C ARG A 9 5.20 5.51 -12.08
N VAL A 10 4.48 4.96 -11.11
CA VAL A 10 3.01 4.89 -11.12
C VAL A 10 2.41 6.29 -11.02
N VAL A 11 2.86 7.09 -10.05
CA VAL A 11 2.40 8.48 -9.88
C VAL A 11 2.62 9.30 -11.16
N ARG A 12 3.81 9.18 -11.76
CA ARG A 12 4.13 9.89 -13.01
C ARG A 12 3.22 9.46 -14.16
N ALA A 13 2.92 8.17 -14.29
CA ALA A 13 2.00 7.66 -15.31
C ALA A 13 0.57 8.20 -15.11
N SER A 14 0.07 8.21 -13.87
CA SER A 14 -1.24 8.78 -13.54
C SER A 14 -1.32 10.28 -13.86
N VAL A 15 -0.29 11.05 -13.47
CA VAL A 15 -0.20 12.48 -13.77
C VAL A 15 -0.18 12.72 -15.28
N MET A 16 0.60 11.94 -16.04
CA MET A 16 0.67 12.07 -17.50
C MET A 16 -0.69 11.84 -18.15
N SER A 17 -1.40 10.78 -17.73
CA SER A 17 -2.74 10.44 -18.24
C SER A 17 -3.78 11.50 -17.93
N ILE A 18 -3.75 12.11 -16.73
CA ILE A 18 -4.70 13.16 -16.35
C ILE A 18 -4.40 14.48 -17.06
N ARG A 19 -3.12 14.79 -17.28
CA ARG A 19 -2.68 16.03 -17.93
C ARG A 19 -3.20 16.18 -19.36
N GLU A 20 -3.48 15.08 -20.04
CA GLU A 20 -3.99 15.05 -21.42
C GLU A 20 -5.53 15.08 -21.50
N ARG A 21 -6.24 15.28 -20.38
CA ARG A 21 -7.71 15.37 -20.37
C ARG A 21 -8.20 16.77 -20.72
N GLU A 22 -9.33 16.83 -21.43
CA GLU A 22 -9.96 18.05 -21.93
C GLU A 22 -10.21 19.12 -20.85
N TYR A 23 -10.61 18.72 -19.62
CA TYR A 23 -10.83 19.67 -18.53
C TYR A 23 -9.53 20.34 -18.03
N VAL A 24 -8.38 19.66 -18.16
CA VAL A 24 -7.07 20.23 -17.82
C VAL A 24 -6.65 21.22 -18.90
N GLU A 25 -6.88 20.88 -20.17
CA GLU A 25 -6.64 21.80 -21.29
C GLU A 25 -7.52 23.04 -21.21
N ALA A 26 -8.82 22.88 -20.93
CA ALA A 26 -9.75 24.00 -20.75
C ALA A 26 -9.30 24.92 -19.60
N SER A 27 -8.86 24.37 -18.46
CA SER A 27 -8.30 25.17 -17.36
C SER A 27 -7.09 26.00 -17.79
N ARG A 28 -6.22 25.45 -18.65
CA ARG A 28 -5.06 26.18 -19.20
C ARG A 28 -5.47 27.27 -20.17
N VAL A 29 -6.43 27.00 -21.06
CA VAL A 29 -6.96 27.99 -22.03
C VAL A 29 -7.65 29.15 -21.31
N MET A 30 -8.30 28.89 -20.17
CA MET A 30 -8.88 29.92 -19.30
C MET A 30 -7.85 30.81 -18.58
N GLY A 31 -6.54 30.52 -18.71
CA GLY A 31 -5.47 31.32 -18.11
C GLY A 31 -5.16 30.98 -16.64
N ASN A 32 -5.64 29.84 -16.11
CA ASN A 32 -5.26 29.41 -14.77
C ASN A 32 -3.77 29.07 -14.70
N SER A 33 -3.12 29.39 -13.58
CA SER A 33 -1.73 29.00 -13.35
C SER A 33 -1.58 27.48 -13.28
N GLU A 34 -0.37 26.97 -13.57
CA GLU A 34 -0.09 25.53 -13.47
C GLU A 34 -0.33 24.99 -12.06
N ILE A 35 -0.05 25.79 -11.02
CA ILE A 35 -0.27 25.40 -9.62
C ILE A 35 -1.76 25.20 -9.35
N ILE A 36 -2.61 26.12 -9.80
CA ILE A 36 -4.07 26.01 -9.63
C ILE A 36 -4.60 24.79 -10.40
N THR A 37 -4.13 24.61 -11.64
CA THR A 37 -4.51 23.47 -12.47
C THR A 37 -4.09 22.15 -11.83
N MET A 38 -2.87 22.07 -11.29
CA MET A 38 -2.39 20.89 -10.58
C MET A 38 -3.18 20.62 -9.30
N ALA A 39 -3.32 21.61 -8.41
CA ALA A 39 -3.96 21.40 -7.11
C ALA A 39 -5.46 21.10 -7.22
N ARG A 40 -6.16 21.70 -8.20
CA ARG A 40 -7.61 21.58 -8.35
C ARG A 40 -8.05 20.44 -9.26
N HIS A 41 -7.29 20.16 -10.33
CA HIS A 41 -7.70 19.20 -11.35
C HIS A 41 -6.83 17.96 -11.38
N VAL A 42 -5.51 18.07 -11.25
CA VAL A 42 -4.62 16.90 -11.39
C VAL A 42 -4.49 16.12 -10.09
N LEU A 43 -4.17 16.80 -8.98
CA LEU A 43 -3.87 16.17 -7.69
C LEU A 43 -5.05 15.35 -7.16
N PRO A 44 -6.31 15.86 -7.11
CA PRO A 44 -7.43 15.08 -6.58
C PRO A 44 -7.72 13.82 -7.42
N ASN A 45 -7.51 13.89 -8.73
CA ASN A 45 -7.69 12.75 -9.64
C ASN A 45 -6.54 11.71 -9.52
N CYS A 46 -5.35 12.12 -9.09
CA CYS A 46 -4.24 11.22 -8.81
C CYS A 46 -4.34 10.53 -7.43
N VAL A 47 -5.10 11.09 -6.48
CA VAL A 47 -5.21 10.53 -5.12
C VAL A 47 -5.75 9.10 -5.15
N ALA A 48 -6.72 8.82 -6.02
CA ALA A 48 -7.30 7.49 -6.15
C ALA A 48 -6.30 6.38 -6.50
N PRO A 49 -5.57 6.44 -7.62
CA PRO A 49 -4.57 5.42 -7.92
C PRO A 49 -3.43 5.37 -6.89
N ILE A 50 -3.13 6.49 -6.22
CA ILE A 50 -2.11 6.54 -5.15
C ILE A 50 -2.57 5.75 -3.92
N ILE A 51 -3.83 5.89 -3.49
CA ILE A 51 -4.35 5.16 -2.33
C ILE A 51 -4.35 3.66 -2.60
N VAL A 52 -4.81 3.24 -3.78
CA VAL A 52 -4.83 1.82 -4.19
C VAL A 52 -3.41 1.24 -4.25
N LEU A 53 -2.45 2.02 -4.76
CA LEU A 53 -1.06 1.61 -4.72
C LEU A 53 -0.57 1.48 -3.27
N ALA A 54 -0.87 2.46 -2.41
CA ALA A 54 -0.44 2.45 -1.02
C ALA A 54 -0.95 1.22 -0.24
N THR A 55 -2.21 0.83 -0.42
CA THR A 55 -2.79 -0.36 0.21
C THR A 55 -2.11 -1.64 -0.26
N THR A 56 -1.86 -1.77 -1.56
CA THR A 56 -1.13 -2.91 -2.14
C THR A 56 0.29 -2.99 -1.58
N MET A 57 0.98 -1.86 -1.47
CA MET A 57 2.34 -1.81 -0.95
C MET A 57 2.42 -2.11 0.55
N PHE A 58 1.39 -1.76 1.31
CA PHE A 58 1.32 -2.08 2.72
C PHE A 58 1.42 -3.60 2.98
N GLY A 59 0.81 -4.42 2.12
CA GLY A 59 0.94 -5.87 2.21
C GLY A 59 2.37 -6.36 2.04
N TRP A 60 3.10 -5.81 1.07
CA TRP A 60 4.53 -6.10 0.87
C TRP A 60 5.39 -5.67 2.07
N ILE A 61 5.04 -4.55 2.70
CA ILE A 61 5.73 -4.05 3.89
C ILE A 61 5.54 -5.01 5.07
N ILE A 62 4.31 -5.45 5.35
CA ILE A 62 4.06 -6.42 6.44
C ILE A 62 4.82 -7.72 6.19
N LEU A 63 4.74 -8.26 4.97
CA LEU A 63 5.40 -9.52 4.63
C LEU A 63 6.92 -9.42 4.79
N SER A 64 7.51 -8.33 4.29
CA SER A 64 8.97 -8.11 4.39
C SER A 64 9.41 -7.88 5.83
N GLU A 65 8.67 -7.09 6.62
CA GLU A 65 8.92 -6.90 8.05
C GLU A 65 8.83 -8.24 8.80
N SER A 66 7.77 -9.02 8.58
CA SER A 66 7.57 -10.30 9.25
C SER A 66 8.65 -11.31 8.86
N ALA A 67 9.09 -11.32 7.60
CA ALA A 67 10.20 -12.15 7.14
C ALA A 67 11.53 -11.74 7.79
N LEU A 68 11.82 -10.44 7.88
CA LEU A 68 13.01 -9.92 8.56
C LEU A 68 13.00 -10.23 10.06
N SER A 69 11.87 -10.00 10.73
CA SER A 69 11.63 -10.39 12.13
C SER A 69 11.81 -11.90 12.32
N PHE A 70 11.31 -12.72 11.40
CA PHE A 70 11.50 -14.17 11.44
C PHE A 70 12.98 -14.61 11.31
N LEU A 71 13.77 -13.85 10.55
CA LEU A 71 15.21 -14.02 10.41
C LEU A 71 16.03 -13.40 11.56
N GLY A 72 15.39 -12.73 12.52
CA GLY A 72 16.05 -12.05 13.64
C GLY A 72 16.62 -10.68 13.31
N LEU A 73 16.30 -10.12 12.15
CA LEU A 73 16.71 -8.78 11.69
C LEU A 73 15.61 -7.73 11.89
N GLY A 74 14.49 -8.10 12.50
CA GLY A 74 13.37 -7.21 12.76
C GLY A 74 13.42 -6.56 14.14
N VAL A 75 12.26 -6.18 14.65
CA VAL A 75 12.16 -5.46 15.93
C VAL A 75 12.69 -6.33 17.06
N PRO A 76 13.68 -5.89 17.86
CA PRO A 76 14.20 -6.70 18.95
C PRO A 76 13.15 -6.87 20.07
N PRO A 77 13.15 -8.01 20.79
CA PRO A 77 12.38 -8.15 22.03
C PRO A 77 12.70 -6.99 23.00
N PRO A 78 11.75 -6.46 23.79
CA PRO A 78 10.48 -7.05 24.22
C PRO A 78 9.25 -6.69 23.37
N ALA A 79 9.41 -5.91 22.29
CA ALA A 79 8.28 -5.51 21.47
C ALA A 79 7.70 -6.71 20.71
N PRO A 80 6.38 -6.95 20.78
CA PRO A 80 5.76 -8.08 20.08
C PRO A 80 5.74 -7.81 18.57
N SER A 81 6.37 -8.70 17.79
CA SER A 81 6.22 -8.76 16.33
C SER A 81 5.77 -10.15 15.90
N TRP A 82 4.88 -10.24 14.91
CA TRP A 82 4.38 -11.53 14.43
C TRP A 82 5.50 -12.39 13.83
N GLY A 83 6.49 -11.78 13.17
CA GLY A 83 7.67 -12.49 12.68
C GLY A 83 8.53 -13.09 13.80
N ASN A 84 8.71 -12.39 14.92
CA ASN A 84 9.42 -12.94 16.08
C ASN A 84 8.63 -14.09 16.73
N MET A 85 7.31 -13.96 16.85
CA MET A 85 6.46 -15.03 17.37
C MET A 85 6.63 -16.30 16.54
N LEU A 86 6.60 -16.18 15.21
CA LEU A 86 6.87 -17.30 14.29
C LEU A 86 8.28 -17.88 14.48
N SER A 87 9.30 -17.04 14.66
CA SER A 87 10.69 -17.47 14.86
C SER A 87 10.84 -18.30 16.14
N THR A 88 10.27 -17.81 17.25
CA THR A 88 10.34 -18.46 18.56
C THR A 88 9.50 -19.73 18.66
N ALA A 89 8.47 -19.88 17.83
CA ALA A 89 7.59 -21.03 17.82
C ALA A 89 8.15 -22.24 17.04
N ARG A 90 9.21 -22.07 16.24
CA ARG A 90 9.88 -23.14 15.46
C ARG A 90 10.19 -24.43 16.24
N PRO A 91 10.86 -24.39 17.41
CA PRO A 91 11.16 -25.61 18.17
C PRO A 91 9.92 -26.27 18.78
N TYR A 92 8.80 -25.55 18.88
CA TYR A 92 7.56 -26.02 19.51
C TYR A 92 6.53 -26.53 18.51
N ILE A 93 6.84 -26.65 17.21
CA ILE A 93 5.89 -27.07 16.17
C ILE A 93 5.22 -28.41 16.50
N GLY A 94 5.98 -29.38 17.00
CA GLY A 94 5.46 -30.71 17.34
C GLY A 94 4.66 -30.75 18.65
N GLN A 95 4.82 -29.76 19.53
CA GLN A 95 4.21 -29.75 20.87
C GLN A 95 3.02 -28.76 20.96
N ALA A 96 3.16 -27.61 20.32
CA ALA A 96 2.25 -26.47 20.41
C ALA A 96 2.10 -25.78 19.03
N PRO A 97 1.48 -26.43 18.04
CA PRO A 97 1.35 -25.90 16.68
C PRO A 97 0.55 -24.58 16.60
N HIS A 98 -0.32 -24.33 17.59
CA HIS A 98 -1.09 -23.09 17.69
C HIS A 98 -0.20 -21.83 17.80
N LEU A 99 1.03 -21.95 18.32
CA LEU A 99 1.98 -20.84 18.42
C LEU A 99 2.46 -20.32 17.06
N ILE A 100 2.40 -21.14 16.00
CA ILE A 100 2.69 -20.71 14.62
C ILE A 100 1.42 -20.30 13.88
N ILE A 101 0.33 -21.06 14.07
CA ILE A 101 -0.92 -20.84 13.34
C ILE A 101 -1.52 -19.47 13.68
N LEU A 102 -1.48 -19.05 14.95
CA LEU A 102 -2.07 -17.77 15.37
C LEU A 102 -1.40 -16.56 14.71
N PRO A 103 -0.07 -16.34 14.82
CA PRO A 103 0.60 -15.25 14.10
C PRO A 103 0.42 -15.33 12.57
N GLY A 104 0.45 -16.55 12.00
CA GLY A 104 0.22 -16.76 10.58
C GLY A 104 -1.16 -16.27 10.13
N LEU A 105 -2.21 -16.65 10.87
CA LEU A 105 -3.58 -16.20 10.61
C LEU A 105 -3.72 -14.69 10.80
N CYS A 106 -3.10 -14.10 11.82
CA CYS A 106 -3.13 -12.64 12.01
C CYS A 106 -2.54 -11.91 10.79
N ILE A 107 -1.40 -12.37 10.27
CA ILE A 107 -0.79 -11.81 9.05
C ILE A 107 -1.75 -11.99 7.86
N SER A 108 -2.29 -13.19 7.66
CA SER A 108 -3.20 -13.48 6.54
C SER A 108 -4.48 -12.63 6.57
N ILE A 109 -5.13 -12.50 7.72
CA ILE A 109 -6.36 -11.70 7.88
C ILE A 109 -6.06 -10.22 7.65
N THR A 110 -4.94 -9.72 8.17
CA THR A 110 -4.52 -8.33 7.96
C THR A 110 -4.27 -8.04 6.48
N LEU A 111 -3.56 -8.93 5.80
CA LEU A 111 -3.30 -8.83 4.35
C LEU A 111 -4.61 -8.84 3.55
N LEU A 112 -5.51 -9.77 3.87
CA LEU A 112 -6.81 -9.87 3.20
C LEU A 112 -7.62 -8.60 3.41
N GLY A 113 -7.75 -8.14 4.67
CA GLY A 113 -8.52 -6.95 5.00
C GLY A 113 -8.00 -5.68 4.30
N ILE A 114 -6.68 -5.53 4.20
CA ILE A 114 -6.08 -4.36 3.54
C ILE A 114 -6.19 -4.43 2.01
N ASN A 115 -6.09 -5.63 1.43
CA ASN A 115 -6.36 -5.79 -0.01
C ASN A 115 -7.83 -5.46 -0.32
N MET A 116 -8.77 -6.02 0.44
CA MET A 116 -10.20 -5.74 0.27
C MET A 116 -10.53 -4.25 0.49
N LEU A 117 -9.89 -3.60 1.47
CA LEU A 117 -10.03 -2.16 1.66
C LEU A 117 -9.47 -1.37 0.47
N GLY A 118 -8.34 -1.80 -0.09
CA GLY A 118 -7.78 -1.22 -1.31
C GLY A 118 -8.73 -1.32 -2.50
N ASP A 119 -9.32 -2.50 -2.70
CA ASP A 119 -10.31 -2.74 -3.76
C ASP A 119 -11.58 -1.93 -3.52
N ALA A 120 -12.11 -1.88 -2.29
CA ALA A 120 -13.29 -1.07 -1.99
C ALA A 120 -13.05 0.44 -2.21
N VAL A 121 -11.87 0.94 -1.83
CA VAL A 121 -11.49 2.34 -2.10
C VAL A 121 -11.34 2.58 -3.59
N ARG A 122 -10.76 1.63 -4.32
CA ARG A 122 -10.67 1.69 -5.78
C ARG A 122 -12.07 1.78 -6.40
N ASP A 123 -12.97 0.89 -6.03
CA ASP A 123 -14.33 0.82 -6.56
C ASP A 123 -15.13 2.10 -6.27
N TRP A 124 -14.93 2.69 -5.08
CA TRP A 124 -15.54 3.98 -4.74
C TRP A 124 -14.98 5.15 -5.55
N LEU A 125 -13.70 5.08 -5.93
CA LEU A 125 -12.99 6.16 -6.62
C LEU A 125 -12.95 6.01 -8.14
N ASP A 126 -13.20 4.83 -8.71
CA ASP A 126 -13.29 4.61 -10.15
C ASP A 126 -14.66 5.14 -10.63
N PRO A 127 -14.74 6.31 -11.29
CA PRO A 127 -15.99 6.85 -11.79
C PRO A 127 -16.29 6.16 -13.11
N LYS A 128 -16.73 4.91 -13.04
CA LYS A 128 -17.38 4.23 -14.16
C LYS A 128 -18.87 4.07 -13.86
N MET A 129 -19.53 5.22 -13.82
CA MET A 129 -20.86 5.46 -14.40
C MET A 129 -20.82 6.83 -15.09
#